data_AF-A0A034VB48-F1
#
_entry.id   AF-A0A034VB48-F1
#
_cell.length_a   1.000
_cell.length_b   1.000
_cell.length_c   1.000
_cell.angle_alpha   90.00
_cell.angle_beta   90.00
_cell.angle_gamma   90.00
#
_symmetry.space_group_name_H-M   'P 1'
#
loop_
_entity.id
_entity.type
_entity.pdbx_description
1 polymer ?
#
loop_
_entity_poly.entity_id
_entity_poly.type
_entity_poly.pdbx_seq_one_letter_code
_entity_poly.pdbx_strand_id
1 'polypeptide(L)'
;MLLTAPLLSKSTFFGSLVNKCRPAAIANFSVSTNVTTSARTLEEKLGLPPRPKKPLTPYFRYMQEQRPKILAENPKFSTTDIVRVLSKRWSNADAALKKRLQDDYKREQQEFVEIRAKYEAKMTDEQRAELKQLKQDVQDAKDRRMMRKRIKELGRPKKPASAFLRFLIQERTNSPQTPKQTYREWHQKCTEKWSRLADKEKEVFLIESRKDMEVYKKEIALWEEKMVRLGNIDVVRHGNLIDPPEPKPKIIKPIA
;
A
#
# COMPACT_ATOMS: atom_id res chain seq x y z
N MET A 1 51.12 -51.35 -34.29
CA MET A 1 50.94 -51.72 -32.87
C MET A 1 50.49 -50.48 -32.10
N LEU A 2 49.55 -50.66 -31.16
CA LEU A 2 49.04 -49.71 -30.14
C LEU A 2 48.15 -48.56 -30.67
N LEU A 3 46.81 -48.67 -30.64
CA LEU A 3 45.86 -48.41 -29.53
C LEU A 3 45.87 -46.96 -29.01
N THR A 4 44.79 -46.19 -29.27
CA THR A 4 43.76 -45.75 -28.28
C THR A 4 42.89 -44.59 -28.82
N ALA A 5 41.75 -44.40 -28.16
CA ALA A 5 40.43 -43.91 -28.60
C ALA A 5 40.25 -42.38 -28.79
N PRO A 6 39.12 -41.93 -29.41
CA PRO A 6 38.79 -40.53 -29.62
C PRO A 6 38.02 -39.93 -28.42
N LEU A 7 38.23 -38.63 -28.15
CA LEU A 7 37.46 -37.87 -27.17
C LEU A 7 36.70 -36.74 -27.86
N LEU A 8 35.38 -36.91 -27.94
CA LEU A 8 34.40 -35.89 -28.32
C LEU A 8 34.44 -34.73 -27.33
N SER A 9 34.73 -33.52 -27.82
CA SER A 9 34.37 -32.28 -27.16
C SER A 9 32.96 -31.87 -27.61
N LYS A 10 31.98 -31.97 -26.71
CA LYS A 10 30.66 -31.37 -26.88
C LYS A 10 30.57 -30.12 -26.00
N SER A 11 30.68 -28.97 -26.66
CA SER A 11 30.13 -27.71 -26.16
C SER A 11 28.61 -27.86 -25.98
N THR A 12 28.06 -27.49 -24.82
CA THR A 12 26.64 -27.15 -24.72
C THR A 12 26.42 -26.03 -23.70
N PHE A 13 26.23 -24.86 -24.28
CA PHE A 13 25.55 -23.68 -23.75
C PHE A 13 24.13 -24.07 -23.29
N PHE A 14 23.79 -23.88 -22.01
CA PHE A 14 22.40 -23.90 -21.57
C PHE A 14 21.97 -22.50 -21.11
N GLY A 15 21.50 -21.73 -22.07
CA GLY A 15 20.54 -20.67 -21.82
C GLY A 15 19.18 -21.32 -21.53
N SER A 16 18.67 -21.16 -20.31
CA SER A 16 17.32 -21.60 -19.97
C SER A 16 16.30 -20.53 -20.38
N LEU A 17 15.85 -20.65 -21.62
CA LEU A 17 14.57 -20.15 -22.11
C LEU A 17 13.50 -21.14 -21.64
N VAL A 18 12.73 -20.79 -20.60
CA VAL A 18 11.41 -21.42 -20.38
C VAL A 18 10.36 -20.34 -20.25
N ASN A 19 9.55 -20.32 -21.29
CA ASN A 19 8.45 -19.43 -21.59
C ASN A 19 7.22 -19.84 -20.75
N LYS A 20 6.41 -18.81 -20.44
CA LYS A 20 4.96 -18.81 -20.21
C LYS A 20 4.25 -20.17 -20.07
N CYS A 21 3.76 -20.45 -18.87
CA CYS A 21 2.42 -21.03 -18.67
C CYS A 21 1.90 -20.63 -17.29
N ARG A 22 0.90 -19.74 -17.30
CA ARG A 22 0.12 -19.30 -16.16
C ARG A 22 -1.19 -20.09 -16.20
N PRO A 23 -1.54 -20.93 -15.22
CA PRO A 23 -2.92 -21.33 -15.06
C PRO A 23 -3.66 -20.22 -14.30
N ALA A 24 -4.68 -19.68 -14.96
CA ALA A 24 -5.71 -18.84 -14.37
C ALA A 24 -6.73 -19.73 -13.65
N ALA A 25 -6.79 -19.63 -12.33
CA ALA A 25 -7.87 -20.02 -11.40
C ALA A 25 -7.20 -20.03 -10.02
N ILE A 26 -7.56 -19.20 -9.04
CA ILE A 26 -8.88 -19.10 -8.42
C ILE A 26 -9.25 -17.62 -8.38
N ALA A 27 -10.27 -17.24 -9.15
CA ALA A 27 -11.05 -16.07 -8.81
C ALA A 27 -11.65 -16.36 -7.43
N ASN A 28 -11.22 -15.63 -6.41
CA ASN A 28 -12.01 -15.50 -5.20
C ASN A 28 -13.33 -14.87 -5.66
N PHE A 29 -14.35 -15.71 -5.84
CA PHE A 29 -15.72 -15.29 -5.99
C PHE A 29 -16.12 -14.70 -4.63
N SER A 30 -15.69 -13.46 -4.40
CA SER A 30 -16.38 -12.55 -3.51
C SER A 30 -17.78 -12.49 -4.08
N VAL A 31 -18.72 -13.19 -3.46
CA VAL A 31 -20.14 -12.86 -3.62
C VAL A 31 -20.23 -11.40 -3.24
N SER A 32 -20.26 -10.55 -4.26
CA SER A 32 -20.52 -9.13 -4.13
C SER A 32 -22.00 -9.03 -3.81
N THR A 33 -22.37 -9.28 -2.55
CA THR A 33 -23.45 -8.49 -2.00
C THR A 33 -22.90 -7.07 -2.07
N ASN A 34 -23.48 -6.28 -2.97
CA ASN A 34 -23.25 -4.84 -3.04
C ASN A 34 -23.85 -4.19 -1.78
N VAL A 35 -23.35 -4.57 -0.61
CA VAL A 35 -23.32 -3.67 0.52
C VAL A 35 -22.11 -2.81 0.22
N THR A 36 -22.34 -1.65 -0.37
CA THR A 36 -21.43 -0.51 -0.28
C THR A 36 -21.23 -0.23 1.21
N THR A 37 -20.39 -1.01 1.88
CA THR A 37 -19.86 -0.70 3.19
C THR A 37 -18.89 0.44 2.94
N SER A 38 -19.43 1.66 2.83
CA SER A 38 -18.61 2.85 2.89
C SER A 38 -17.79 2.71 4.17
N ALA A 39 -16.46 2.80 4.07
CA ALA A 39 -15.61 2.69 5.24
C ALA A 39 -16.12 3.67 6.30
N ARG A 40 -16.48 3.15 7.48
CA ARG A 40 -17.03 3.96 8.57
C ARG A 40 -16.14 5.18 8.81
N THR A 41 -16.78 6.34 8.96
CA THR A 41 -16.04 7.58 9.25
C THR A 41 -15.30 7.45 10.58
N LEU A 42 -14.25 8.26 10.80
CA LEU A 42 -13.50 8.18 12.05
C LEU A 42 -14.40 8.55 13.24
N GLU A 43 -15.29 9.50 13.01
CA GLU A 43 -16.32 9.93 13.95
C GLU A 43 -17.30 8.77 14.26
N GLU A 44 -17.77 8.03 13.26
CA GLU A 44 -18.65 6.86 13.45
C GLU A 44 -17.98 5.70 14.18
N LYS A 45 -16.67 5.49 13.98
CA LYS A 45 -15.90 4.47 14.72
C LYS A 45 -15.86 4.75 16.22
N LEU A 46 -15.95 6.02 16.61
CA LEU A 46 -15.99 6.48 18.00
C LEU A 46 -17.43 6.64 18.53
N GLY A 47 -18.44 6.22 17.76
CA GLY A 47 -19.85 6.41 18.13
C GLY A 47 -20.28 7.88 18.17
N LEU A 48 -19.50 8.79 17.57
CA LEU A 48 -19.79 10.22 17.55
C LEU A 48 -20.80 10.56 16.45
N PRO A 49 -21.62 11.61 16.63
CA PRO A 49 -22.44 12.14 15.56
C PRO A 49 -21.58 12.51 14.34
N PRO A 50 -22.14 12.40 13.12
CA PRO A 50 -21.40 12.69 11.91
C PRO A 50 -20.97 14.16 11.87
N ARG A 51 -19.72 14.39 11.50
CA ARG A 51 -19.19 15.74 11.36
C ARG A 51 -19.98 16.51 10.29
N PRO A 52 -20.45 17.74 10.58
CA PRO A 52 -21.08 18.59 9.58
C PRO A 52 -20.17 18.76 8.35
N LYS A 53 -20.73 18.56 7.15
CA LYS A 53 -20.00 18.73 5.89
C LYS A 53 -20.06 20.19 5.45
N LYS A 54 -18.96 20.68 4.85
CA LYS A 54 -18.93 22.04 4.28
C LYS A 54 -19.95 22.15 3.14
N PRO A 55 -20.61 23.30 2.97
CA PRO A 55 -21.53 23.50 1.85
C PRO A 55 -20.78 23.49 0.53
N LEU A 56 -21.48 23.11 -0.54
CA LEU A 56 -20.90 23.03 -1.88
C LEU A 56 -20.66 24.42 -2.43
N THR A 57 -19.46 24.67 -2.94
CA THR A 57 -19.17 25.92 -3.67
C THR A 57 -20.08 26.07 -4.90
N PRO A 58 -20.31 27.28 -5.41
CA PRO A 58 -21.22 27.53 -6.53
C PRO A 58 -20.98 26.65 -7.75
N TYR A 59 -19.71 26.44 -8.13
CA TYR A 59 -19.35 25.56 -9.24
C TYR A 59 -19.70 24.10 -8.98
N PHE A 60 -19.44 23.58 -7.77
CA PHE A 60 -19.76 22.19 -7.43
C PHE A 60 -21.27 21.94 -7.33
N ARG A 61 -22.05 22.94 -6.89
CA ARG A 61 -23.52 22.90 -6.94
C ARG A 61 -24.01 22.84 -8.39
N TYR A 62 -23.51 23.73 -9.25
CA TYR A 62 -23.79 23.69 -10.69
C TYR A 62 -23.40 22.34 -11.32
N MET A 63 -22.24 21.80 -10.98
CA MET A 63 -21.78 20.49 -11.46
C MET A 63 -22.75 19.37 -11.05
N GLN A 64 -23.26 19.39 -9.81
CA GLN A 64 -24.21 18.38 -9.34
C GLN A 64 -25.52 18.40 -10.14
N GLU A 65 -26.02 19.58 -10.51
CA GLU A 65 -27.24 19.74 -11.30
C GLU A 65 -27.05 19.36 -12.78
N GLN A 66 -25.89 19.66 -13.35
CA GLN A 66 -25.65 19.56 -14.80
C GLN A 66 -24.96 18.26 -15.23
N ARG A 67 -24.19 17.62 -14.34
CA ARG A 67 -23.52 16.35 -14.63
C ARG A 67 -24.48 15.25 -15.09
N PRO A 68 -25.66 15.03 -14.47
CA PRO A 68 -26.60 14.01 -14.94
C PRO A 68 -27.14 14.29 -16.34
N LYS A 69 -27.34 15.57 -16.70
CA LYS A 69 -27.83 15.97 -18.03
C LYS A 69 -26.81 15.65 -19.12
N ILE A 70 -25.54 16.00 -18.91
CA ILE A 70 -24.47 15.70 -19.86
C ILE A 70 -24.23 14.19 -19.97
N LEU A 71 -24.35 13.47 -18.85
CA LEU A 71 -24.22 12.01 -18.87
C LEU A 71 -25.37 11.35 -19.63
N ALA A 72 -26.60 11.86 -19.52
CA ALA A 72 -27.74 11.38 -20.28
C ALA A 72 -27.60 11.68 -21.79
N GLU A 73 -27.14 12.88 -22.14
CA GLU A 73 -26.82 13.26 -23.52
C GLU A 73 -25.67 12.43 -24.11
N ASN A 74 -24.65 12.12 -23.28
CA ASN A 74 -23.42 11.46 -23.70
C ASN A 74 -23.03 10.33 -22.73
N PRO A 75 -23.69 9.16 -22.77
CA PRO A 75 -23.43 8.06 -21.84
C PRO A 75 -22.01 7.47 -21.95
N LYS A 76 -21.33 7.70 -23.07
CA LYS A 76 -19.96 7.23 -23.35
C LYS A 76 -18.87 8.18 -22.82
N PHE A 77 -19.22 9.40 -22.38
CA PHE A 77 -18.22 10.35 -21.92
C PHE A 77 -17.57 9.87 -20.62
N SER A 78 -16.25 10.00 -20.56
CA SER A 78 -15.53 9.79 -19.31
C SER A 78 -15.86 10.91 -18.33
N THR A 79 -15.75 10.64 -17.03
CA THR A 79 -15.93 11.68 -15.99
C THR A 79 -15.06 12.91 -16.26
N THR A 80 -13.84 12.72 -16.76
CA THR A 80 -12.91 13.81 -17.12
C THR A 80 -13.46 14.67 -18.25
N ASP A 81 -14.05 14.07 -19.28
CA ASP A 81 -14.61 14.81 -20.42
C ASP A 81 -15.87 15.59 -20.01
N ILE A 82 -16.71 15.00 -19.15
CA ILE A 82 -17.89 15.68 -18.59
C ILE A 82 -17.46 16.92 -17.79
N VAL A 83 -16.46 16.78 -16.91
CA VAL A 83 -15.94 17.91 -16.13
C VAL A 83 -15.35 19.00 -17.04
N ARG A 84 -14.67 18.62 -18.14
CA ARG A 84 -14.15 19.57 -19.12
C ARG A 84 -15.27 20.37 -19.80
N VAL A 85 -16.35 19.70 -20.20
CA VAL A 85 -17.54 20.36 -20.78
C VAL A 85 -18.21 21.27 -19.75
N LEU A 86 -18.40 20.80 -18.51
CA LEU A 86 -19.01 21.59 -17.44
C LEU A 86 -18.22 22.84 -17.09
N SER A 87 -16.89 22.74 -17.03
CA SER A 87 -16.02 23.89 -16.76
C SER A 87 -16.18 24.95 -17.85
N LYS A 88 -16.23 24.56 -19.13
CA LYS A 88 -16.51 25.49 -20.24
C LYS A 88 -17.89 26.12 -20.13
N ARG A 89 -18.93 25.30 -19.86
CA ARG A 89 -20.31 25.78 -19.68
C ARG A 89 -20.42 26.75 -18.49
N TRP A 90 -19.71 26.50 -17.39
CA TRP A 90 -19.67 27.37 -16.22
C TRP A 90 -18.97 28.70 -16.51
N SER A 91 -17.83 28.70 -17.20
CA SER A 91 -17.15 29.95 -17.58
C SER A 91 -18.06 30.86 -18.39
N ASN A 92 -18.83 30.29 -19.32
CA ASN A 92 -19.78 31.01 -20.17
C ASN A 92 -21.19 31.15 -19.55
N ALA A 93 -21.40 30.66 -18.31
CA ALA A 93 -22.70 30.75 -17.67
C ALA A 93 -23.02 32.20 -17.28
N ASP A 94 -24.32 32.50 -17.34
CA ASP A 94 -24.88 33.81 -17.05
C ASP A 94 -24.48 34.33 -15.66
N ALA A 95 -24.25 35.64 -15.59
CA ALA A 95 -23.84 36.33 -14.38
C ALA A 95 -24.92 36.24 -13.29
N ALA A 96 -26.22 36.26 -13.66
CA ALA A 96 -27.30 36.13 -12.69
C ALA A 96 -27.33 34.73 -12.05
N LEU A 97 -27.12 33.68 -12.85
CA LEU A 97 -27.02 32.30 -12.32
C LEU A 97 -25.83 32.16 -11.36
N LYS A 98 -24.66 32.69 -11.74
CA LYS A 98 -23.47 32.67 -10.87
C LYS A 98 -23.72 33.41 -9.57
N LYS A 99 -24.34 34.60 -9.64
CA LYS A 99 -24.68 35.41 -8.46
C LYS A 99 -25.64 34.67 -7.53
N ARG A 100 -26.72 34.10 -8.07
CA ARG A 100 -27.68 33.29 -7.28
C ARG A 100 -26.98 32.17 -6.51
N LEU A 101 -26.16 31.37 -7.19
CA LEU A 101 -25.43 30.26 -6.57
C LEU A 101 -24.40 30.74 -5.55
N GLN A 102 -23.80 31.92 -5.77
CA GLN A 102 -22.87 32.54 -4.82
C GLN A 102 -23.58 33.02 -3.56
N ASP A 103 -24.77 33.60 -3.67
CA ASP A 103 -25.55 34.05 -2.54
C ASP A 103 -26.11 32.86 -1.73
N ASP A 104 -26.58 31.81 -2.41
CA ASP A 104 -26.93 30.54 -1.79
C ASP A 104 -25.76 29.94 -0.99
N TYR A 105 -24.56 29.94 -1.58
CA TYR A 105 -23.36 29.44 -0.90
C TYR A 105 -23.01 30.25 0.35
N LYS A 106 -23.15 31.58 0.32
CA LYS A 106 -22.92 32.44 1.50
C LYS A 106 -23.90 32.14 2.63
N ARG A 107 -25.19 31.98 2.30
CA ARG A 107 -26.23 31.61 3.28
C ARG A 107 -25.91 30.27 3.94
N GLU A 108 -25.61 29.25 3.14
CA GLU A 108 -25.28 27.92 3.65
C GLU A 108 -23.96 27.89 4.43
N GLN A 109 -23.02 28.78 4.09
CA GLN A 109 -21.79 28.95 4.86
C GLN A 109 -22.07 29.47 6.27
N GLN A 110 -23.02 30.40 6.43
CA GLN A 110 -23.46 30.88 7.74
C GLN A 110 -24.13 29.76 8.55
N GLU A 111 -25.08 29.06 7.94
CA GLU A 111 -25.74 27.90 8.57
C GLU A 111 -24.72 26.82 8.99
N PHE A 112 -23.73 26.55 8.14
CA PHE A 112 -22.65 25.60 8.44
C PHE A 112 -21.83 26.02 9.65
N VAL A 113 -21.53 27.31 9.81
CA VAL A 113 -20.79 27.82 10.97
C VAL A 113 -21.58 27.57 12.25
N GLU A 114 -22.89 27.84 12.26
CA GLU A 114 -23.76 27.57 13.41
C GLU A 114 -23.87 26.07 13.73
N ILE A 115 -24.13 25.23 12.72
CA ILE A 115 -24.22 23.78 12.88
C ILE A 115 -22.90 23.22 13.41
N ARG A 116 -21.77 23.72 12.90
CA ARG A 116 -20.43 23.31 13.35
C ARG A 116 -20.17 23.74 14.79
N ALA A 117 -20.54 24.96 15.18
CA ALA A 117 -20.39 25.42 16.56
C ALA A 117 -21.23 24.54 17.52
N LYS A 118 -22.47 24.24 17.17
CA LYS A 118 -23.34 23.32 17.93
C LYS A 118 -22.75 21.90 18.01
N TYR A 119 -22.09 21.44 16.95
CA TYR A 119 -21.41 20.14 16.93
C TYR A 119 -20.19 20.12 17.85
N GLU A 120 -19.33 21.14 17.76
CA GLU A 120 -18.11 21.24 18.57
C GLU A 120 -18.43 21.40 20.06
N ALA A 121 -19.52 22.10 20.41
CA ALA A 121 -20.00 22.21 21.79
C ALA A 121 -20.52 20.90 22.39
N LYS A 122 -20.96 19.94 21.57
CA LYS A 122 -21.42 18.61 22.02
C LYS A 122 -20.28 17.63 22.28
N MET A 123 -19.06 17.94 21.83
CA MET A 123 -17.91 17.04 21.93
C MET A 123 -17.12 17.32 23.21
N THR A 124 -16.82 16.26 23.97
CA THR A 124 -15.92 16.37 25.13
C THR A 124 -14.46 16.55 24.68
N ASP A 125 -13.61 17.09 25.55
CA ASP A 125 -12.17 17.21 25.29
C ASP A 125 -11.51 15.87 24.98
N GLU A 126 -11.93 14.82 25.67
CA GLU A 126 -11.46 13.44 25.46
C GLU A 126 -11.81 12.93 24.06
N GLN A 127 -13.06 13.08 23.62
CA GLN A 127 -13.50 12.69 22.27
C GLN A 127 -12.75 13.48 21.19
N ARG A 128 -12.47 14.77 21.43
CA ARG A 128 -11.68 15.60 20.52
C ARG A 128 -10.23 15.11 20.43
N ALA A 129 -9.62 14.75 21.56
CA ALA A 129 -8.26 14.22 21.61
C ALA A 129 -8.16 12.84 20.92
N GLU A 130 -9.12 11.95 21.16
CA GLU A 130 -9.17 10.64 20.52
C GLU A 130 -9.34 10.74 19.01
N LEU A 131 -10.25 11.61 18.53
CA LEU A 131 -10.43 11.86 17.10
C LEU A 131 -9.16 12.44 16.44
N LYS A 132 -8.42 13.29 17.16
CA LYS A 132 -7.12 13.82 16.70
C LYS A 132 -6.08 12.70 16.61
N GLN A 133 -5.98 11.84 17.62
CA GLN A 133 -5.06 10.70 17.62
C GLN A 133 -5.39 9.72 16.50
N LEU A 134 -6.66 9.40 16.28
CA LEU A 134 -7.07 8.50 15.22
C LEU A 134 -6.77 9.07 13.82
N LYS A 135 -6.93 10.40 13.64
CA LYS A 135 -6.51 11.10 12.41
C LYS A 135 -5.00 11.01 12.21
N GLN A 136 -4.22 11.18 13.27
CA GLN A 136 -2.76 11.02 13.22
C GLN A 136 -2.36 9.58 12.87
N ASP A 137 -2.98 8.57 13.49
CA ASP A 137 -2.69 7.15 13.24
C ASP A 137 -2.97 6.76 11.77
N VAL A 138 -4.04 7.30 11.19
CA VAL A 138 -4.39 7.12 9.76
C VAL A 138 -3.36 7.79 8.84
N GLN A 139 -2.97 9.03 9.17
CA GLN A 139 -1.98 9.77 8.39
C GLN A 139 -0.61 9.07 8.46
N ASP A 140 -0.18 8.67 9.65
CA ASP A 140 1.06 7.90 9.85
C ASP A 140 1.03 6.56 9.10
N ALA A 141 -0.11 5.88 9.05
CA ALA A 141 -0.25 4.65 8.27
C ALA A 141 -0.10 4.89 6.77
N LYS A 142 -0.68 5.99 6.26
CA LYS A 142 -0.53 6.43 4.88
C LYS A 142 0.92 6.78 4.57
N ASP A 143 1.58 7.53 5.44
CA ASP A 143 2.97 7.94 5.26
C ASP A 143 3.93 6.74 5.32
N ARG A 144 3.69 5.78 6.23
CA ARG A 144 4.41 4.49 6.23
C ARG A 144 4.22 3.72 4.92
N ARG A 145 3.01 3.71 4.35
CA ARG A 145 2.74 3.04 3.07
C ARG A 145 3.46 3.75 1.90
N MET A 146 3.39 5.08 1.85
CA MET A 146 4.05 5.87 0.81
C MET A 146 5.57 5.73 0.90
N MET A 147 6.13 5.77 2.11
CA MET A 147 7.56 5.54 2.34
C MET A 147 8.00 4.15 1.87
N ARG A 148 7.25 3.09 2.20
CA ARG A 148 7.53 1.73 1.70
C ARG A 148 7.50 1.64 0.17
N LYS A 149 6.57 2.35 -0.48
CA LYS A 149 6.49 2.42 -1.94
C LYS A 149 7.72 3.12 -2.52
N ARG A 150 8.10 4.28 -1.97
CA ARG A 150 9.29 5.04 -2.38
C ARG A 150 10.57 4.22 -2.22
N ILE A 151 10.75 3.55 -1.08
CA ILE A 151 11.89 2.66 -0.84
C ILE A 151 11.98 1.54 -1.90
N LYS A 152 10.82 0.98 -2.30
CA LYS A 152 10.76 -0.04 -3.35
C LYS A 152 11.10 0.52 -4.73
N GLU A 153 10.60 1.71 -5.06
CA GLU A 153 10.86 2.40 -6.33
C GLU A 153 12.33 2.81 -6.47
N LEU A 154 12.99 3.18 -5.36
CA LEU A 154 14.42 3.46 -5.31
C LEU A 154 15.31 2.20 -5.43
N GLY A 155 14.71 1.01 -5.58
CA GLY A 155 15.44 -0.23 -5.82
C GLY A 155 16.22 -0.72 -4.60
N ARG A 156 15.75 -0.46 -3.37
CA ARG A 156 16.42 -0.94 -2.17
C ARG A 156 16.61 -2.46 -2.22
N PRO A 157 17.85 -2.97 -2.08
CA PRO A 157 18.12 -4.41 -2.00
C PRO A 157 17.24 -5.07 -0.94
N LYS A 158 16.72 -6.26 -1.27
CA LYS A 158 15.88 -7.03 -0.33
C LYS A 158 16.76 -7.91 0.55
N LYS A 159 16.44 -7.96 1.84
CA LYS A 159 17.10 -8.90 2.75
C LYS A 159 16.88 -10.33 2.25
N PRO A 160 17.94 -11.15 2.13
CA PRO A 160 17.83 -12.50 1.61
C PRO A 160 17.10 -13.40 2.60
N ALA A 161 16.58 -14.52 2.10
CA ALA A 161 15.90 -15.51 2.91
C ALA A 161 16.86 -16.14 3.95
N SER A 162 16.37 -16.26 5.18
CA SER A 162 17.06 -17.02 6.24
C SER A 162 17.10 -18.51 5.89
N ALA A 163 17.96 -19.28 6.57
CA ALA A 163 18.09 -20.73 6.38
C ALA A 163 16.74 -21.46 6.41
N PHE A 164 15.90 -21.17 7.41
CA PHE A 164 14.56 -21.74 7.50
C PHE A 164 13.65 -21.31 6.34
N LEU A 165 13.67 -20.04 5.93
CA LEU A 165 12.86 -19.59 4.79
C LEU A 165 13.31 -20.21 3.47
N ARG A 166 14.61 -20.48 3.29
CA ARG A 166 15.13 -21.23 2.13
C ARG A 166 14.59 -22.64 2.12
N PHE A 167 14.66 -23.31 3.26
CA PHE A 167 14.06 -24.63 3.43
C PHE A 167 12.57 -24.62 3.11
N LEU A 168 11.80 -23.63 3.59
CA LEU A 168 10.38 -23.49 3.23
C LEU A 168 10.16 -23.29 1.71
N ILE A 169 11.02 -22.51 1.05
CA ILE A 169 10.93 -22.32 -0.41
C ILE A 169 11.19 -23.64 -1.13
N GLN A 170 12.16 -24.43 -0.68
CA GLN A 170 12.46 -25.75 -1.22
C GLN A 170 11.33 -26.76 -0.95
N GLU A 171 10.80 -26.79 0.27
CA GLU A 171 9.68 -27.66 0.63
C GLU A 171 8.40 -27.32 -0.11
N ARG A 172 8.18 -26.06 -0.49
CA ARG A 172 7.05 -25.69 -1.35
C ARG A 172 7.12 -26.36 -2.73
N THR A 173 8.33 -26.65 -3.22
CA THR A 173 8.55 -27.37 -4.47
C THR A 173 8.41 -28.89 -4.26
N ASN A 174 8.94 -29.41 -3.15
CA ASN A 174 8.93 -30.86 -2.86
C ASN A 174 7.55 -31.38 -2.40
N SER A 175 6.83 -30.59 -1.61
CA SER A 175 5.54 -30.92 -1.03
C SER A 175 4.56 -29.76 -1.28
N PRO A 176 3.98 -29.69 -2.49
CA PRO A 176 3.04 -28.63 -2.84
C PRO A 176 1.80 -28.70 -1.96
N GLN A 177 1.18 -27.55 -1.74
CA GLN A 177 -0.08 -27.47 -0.98
C GLN A 177 -1.14 -28.33 -1.67
N THR A 178 -1.73 -29.24 -0.91
CA THR A 178 -2.92 -29.96 -1.40
C THR A 178 -4.10 -28.98 -1.45
N PRO A 179 -5.02 -29.10 -2.43
CA PRO A 179 -6.13 -28.16 -2.59
C PRO A 179 -7.04 -27.99 -1.35
N LYS A 180 -7.02 -28.96 -0.42
CA LYS A 180 -7.82 -28.96 0.82
C LYS A 180 -7.07 -28.42 2.04
N GLN A 181 -5.75 -28.25 1.98
CA GLN A 181 -4.94 -27.90 3.15
C GLN A 181 -4.74 -26.39 3.24
N THR A 182 -4.85 -25.84 4.45
CA THR A 182 -4.56 -24.42 4.68
C THR A 182 -3.05 -24.15 4.68
N TYR A 183 -2.63 -22.96 4.25
CA TYR A 183 -1.22 -22.55 4.31
C TYR A 183 -0.65 -22.66 5.74
N ARG A 184 -1.47 -22.36 6.75
CA ARG A 184 -1.08 -22.44 8.16
C ARG A 184 -0.70 -23.87 8.56
N GLU A 185 -1.54 -24.85 8.22
CA GLU A 185 -1.28 -26.26 8.51
C GLU A 185 -0.05 -26.76 7.74
N TRP A 186 0.11 -26.37 6.47
CA TRP A 186 1.29 -26.72 5.69
C TRP A 186 2.57 -26.15 6.29
N HIS A 187 2.54 -24.87 6.69
CA HIS A 187 3.66 -24.21 7.34
C HIS A 187 4.02 -24.87 8.69
N GLN A 188 3.02 -25.25 9.50
CA GLN A 188 3.24 -25.98 10.76
C GLN A 188 3.99 -27.30 10.53
N LYS A 189 3.54 -28.11 9.56
CA LYS A 189 4.23 -29.35 9.18
C LYS A 189 5.67 -29.10 8.72
N CYS A 190 5.90 -28.03 7.96
CA CYS A 190 7.26 -27.66 7.54
C CYS A 190 8.13 -27.23 8.73
N THR A 191 7.57 -26.49 9.70
CA THR A 191 8.29 -26.13 10.93
C THR A 191 8.66 -27.38 11.74
N GLU A 192 7.75 -28.35 11.88
CA GLU A 192 8.03 -29.64 12.54
C GLU A 192 9.09 -30.46 11.80
N LYS A 193 9.04 -30.47 10.46
CA LYS A 193 10.08 -31.11 9.66
C LYS A 193 11.43 -30.45 9.88
N TRP A 194 11.49 -29.11 9.86
CA TRP A 194 12.70 -28.35 10.12
C TRP A 194 13.28 -28.63 11.52
N SER A 195 12.46 -28.73 12.56
CA SER A 195 12.98 -29.02 13.90
C SER A 195 13.60 -30.41 13.98
N ARG A 196 13.03 -31.40 13.28
CA ARG A 196 13.51 -32.79 13.22
C ARG A 196 14.70 -33.04 12.27
N LEU A 197 15.02 -32.11 11.37
CA LEU A 197 16.17 -32.26 10.46
C LEU A 197 17.50 -32.38 11.23
N ALA A 198 18.43 -33.15 10.69
CA ALA A 198 19.76 -33.28 11.26
C ALA A 198 20.55 -31.97 11.14
N ASP A 199 21.44 -31.71 12.08
CA ASP A 199 22.22 -30.47 12.09
C ASP A 199 23.09 -30.31 10.84
N LYS A 200 23.58 -31.42 10.27
CA LYS A 200 24.32 -31.43 9.00
C LYS A 200 23.48 -30.92 7.82
N GLU A 201 22.20 -31.29 7.76
CA GLU A 201 21.28 -30.85 6.70
C GLU A 201 20.91 -29.38 6.89
N LYS A 202 20.68 -28.96 8.14
CA LYS A 202 20.44 -27.55 8.49
C LYS A 202 21.66 -26.68 8.15
N GLU A 203 22.88 -27.18 8.35
CA GLU A 203 24.11 -26.42 8.10
C GLU A 203 24.25 -25.98 6.64
N VAL A 204 23.81 -26.79 5.67
CA VAL A 204 23.79 -26.40 4.24
C VAL A 204 22.99 -25.12 4.04
N PHE A 205 21.77 -25.07 4.59
CA PHE A 205 20.91 -23.88 4.51
C PHE A 205 21.48 -22.69 5.29
N LEU A 206 22.15 -22.93 6.41
CA LEU A 206 22.81 -21.89 7.20
C LEU A 206 23.97 -21.27 6.43
N ILE A 207 24.82 -22.08 5.79
CA ILE A 207 25.95 -21.61 4.98
C ILE A 207 25.45 -20.78 3.79
N GLU A 208 24.47 -21.27 3.04
CA GLU A 208 23.86 -20.52 1.93
C GLU A 208 23.23 -19.21 2.39
N SER A 209 22.49 -19.24 3.50
CA SER A 209 21.89 -18.03 4.07
C SER A 209 22.95 -17.03 4.52
N ARG A 210 24.10 -17.48 5.04
CA ARG A 210 25.24 -16.61 5.41
C ARG A 210 25.84 -15.97 4.17
N LYS A 211 26.12 -16.75 3.11
CA LYS A 211 26.67 -16.23 1.84
C LYS A 211 25.80 -15.14 1.25
N ASP A 212 24.49 -15.38 1.14
CA ASP A 212 23.58 -14.39 0.56
C ASP A 212 23.44 -13.15 1.44
N MET A 213 23.53 -13.32 2.78
CA MET A 213 23.58 -12.19 3.71
C MET A 213 24.83 -11.32 3.50
N GLU A 214 25.99 -11.91 3.19
CA GLU A 214 27.20 -11.15 2.87
C GLU A 214 27.08 -10.39 1.55
N VAL A 215 26.48 -11.00 0.52
CA VAL A 215 26.17 -10.31 -0.74
C VAL A 215 25.24 -9.12 -0.48
N TYR A 216 24.15 -9.35 0.25
CA TYR A 216 23.19 -8.30 0.60
C TYR A 216 23.83 -7.16 1.39
N LYS A 217 24.75 -7.45 2.34
CA LYS A 217 25.47 -6.42 3.10
C LYS A 217 26.26 -5.49 2.19
N LYS A 218 26.90 -6.02 1.15
CA LYS A 218 27.63 -5.21 0.15
C LYS A 218 26.66 -4.39 -0.70
N GLU A 219 25.60 -5.02 -1.22
CA GLU A 219 24.61 -4.34 -2.05
C GLU A 219 23.90 -3.20 -1.33
N ILE A 220 23.48 -3.43 -0.08
CA ILE A 220 22.78 -2.41 0.70
C ILE A 220 23.70 -1.23 1.06
N ALA A 221 24.99 -1.48 1.31
CA ALA A 221 25.96 -0.42 1.57
C ALA A 221 26.16 0.47 0.34
N LEU A 222 26.36 -0.13 -0.84
CA LEU A 222 26.47 0.60 -2.11
C LEU A 222 25.18 1.38 -2.43
N TRP A 223 24.02 0.77 -2.17
CA TRP A 223 22.74 1.44 -2.35
C TRP A 223 22.57 2.63 -1.40
N GLU A 224 22.95 2.50 -0.14
CA GLU A 224 22.86 3.58 0.85
C GLU A 224 23.78 4.75 0.48
N GLU A 225 25.02 4.47 0.08
CA GLU A 225 25.94 5.49 -0.40
C GLU A 225 25.34 6.25 -1.61
N LYS A 226 24.76 5.52 -2.58
CA LYS A 226 24.03 6.12 -3.70
C LYS A 226 22.87 6.99 -3.24
N MET A 227 22.10 6.57 -2.22
CA MET A 227 20.98 7.35 -1.71
C MET A 227 21.43 8.64 -1.01
N VAL A 228 22.53 8.59 -0.25
CA VAL A 228 23.13 9.77 0.37
C VAL A 228 23.58 10.76 -0.71
N ARG A 229 24.30 10.29 -1.75
CA ARG A 229 24.74 11.15 -2.87
C ARG A 229 23.59 11.82 -3.62
N LEU A 230 22.42 11.17 -3.71
CA LEU A 230 21.22 11.70 -4.33
C LEU A 230 20.35 12.55 -3.39
N GLY A 231 20.77 12.77 -2.14
CA GLY A 231 20.00 13.53 -1.14
C GLY A 231 18.81 12.78 -0.52
N ASN A 232 18.64 11.49 -0.81
CA ASN A 232 17.58 10.65 -0.26
C ASN A 232 17.99 10.05 1.10
N ILE A 233 18.33 10.91 2.05
CA ILE A 233 18.88 10.52 3.36
C ILE A 233 17.85 9.77 4.22
N ASP A 234 16.57 10.13 4.05
CA ASP A 234 15.45 9.60 4.82
C ASP A 234 15.14 8.11 4.61
N VAL A 235 15.74 7.48 3.58
CA VAL A 235 15.58 6.04 3.28
C VAL A 235 16.77 5.19 3.70
N VAL A 236 17.84 5.82 4.19
CA VAL A 236 19.10 5.17 4.64
C VAL A 236 18.96 4.72 6.10
N ARG A 237 19.66 3.65 6.48
CA ARG A 237 19.69 3.22 7.89
C ARG A 237 20.38 4.26 8.76
N HIS A 238 19.75 4.60 9.90
CA HIS A 238 20.24 5.60 10.86
C HIS A 238 21.71 5.43 11.27
N GLY A 239 22.22 4.20 11.40
CA GLY A 239 23.61 3.95 11.78
C GLY A 239 24.67 4.37 10.73
N ASN A 240 24.25 4.69 9.50
CA ASN A 240 25.14 5.14 8.42
C ASN A 240 24.97 6.64 8.11
N LEU A 241 24.26 7.38 8.96
CA LEU A 241 24.08 8.82 8.86
C LEU A 241 25.06 9.52 9.81
N ILE A 242 25.68 10.59 9.34
CA ILE A 242 26.59 11.43 10.17
C ILE A 242 25.78 12.08 11.30
N ASP A 243 24.60 12.59 10.97
CA ASP A 243 23.61 13.10 11.93
C ASP A 243 22.30 12.32 11.78
N PRO A 244 22.08 11.26 12.60
CA PRO A 244 20.85 10.49 12.53
C PRO A 244 19.65 11.36 12.96
N PRO A 245 18.50 11.27 12.26
CA PRO A 245 17.31 12.01 12.64
C PRO A 245 16.84 11.56 14.02
N GLU A 246 16.35 12.50 14.83
CA GLU A 246 15.88 12.23 16.18
C GLU A 246 14.81 11.12 16.18
N PRO A 247 14.93 10.14 17.09
CA PRO A 247 13.92 9.09 17.20
C PRO A 247 12.59 9.74 17.58
N LYS A 248 11.54 9.46 16.80
CA LYS A 248 10.20 9.92 17.15
C LYS A 248 9.87 9.46 18.57
N PRO A 249 9.33 10.33 19.43
CA PRO A 249 8.98 9.97 20.80
C PRO A 249 8.05 8.75 20.77
N LYS A 250 8.43 7.70 21.51
CA LYS A 250 7.58 6.51 21.65
C LYS A 250 6.32 6.94 22.37
N ILE A 251 5.20 7.03 21.65
CA ILE A 251 3.88 7.25 22.24
C ILE A 251 3.53 5.96 23.00
N ILE A 252 3.81 5.94 24.30
CA ILE A 252 3.34 4.88 25.20
C ILE A 252 1.84 5.13 25.37
N LYS A 253 1.02 4.37 24.65
CA LYS A 253 -0.43 4.38 24.90
C LYS A 253 -0.62 3.79 26.31
N PRO A 254 -1.31 4.49 27.24
CA PRO A 254 -1.61 3.91 28.55
C PRO A 254 -2.35 2.60 28.34
N ILE A 255 -1.93 1.57 29.07
CA ILE A 255 -2.62 0.29 29.12
C ILE A 255 -3.94 0.58 29.85
N ALA A 256 -5.06 0.49 29.13
CA ALA A 256 -6.40 0.54 29.69
C ALA A 256 -6.70 -0.75 30.45
#